data_AF-T1I8Q2-F1
#
_entry.id   AF-T1I8Q2-F1
#
_cell.length_a   1.000
_cell.length_b   1.000
_cell.length_c   1.000
_cell.angle_alpha   90.00
_cell.angle_beta   90.00
_cell.angle_gamma   90.00
#
_symmetry.space_group_name_H-M   'P 1'
#
loop_
_entity.id
_entity.type
_entity.pdbx_description
1 polymer ?
#
loop_
_entity_poly.entity_id
_entity_poly.type
_entity_poly.pdbx_seq_one_letter_code
_entity_poly.pdbx_strand_id
1 'polypeptide(L)'
;MELNSFVLVNGRTLRDTPSQFTYVSPQGQSVVDLVWIDSLHLAEVRDLEVLDIVSGSDHFPVIVSLNCVIVSDTSSPRNYDPKSSVKVIARDKDKADVFIIAYCFRPNMY
;
A
#
# COMPACT_ATOMS: atom_id res chain seq x y z
N MET A 1 -26.17 3.32 2.54
CA MET A 1 -24.98 2.99 1.72
C MET A 1 -23.88 3.90 2.22
N GLU A 2 -22.84 3.34 2.82
CA GLU A 2 -21.72 4.14 3.35
C GLU A 2 -20.79 4.53 2.20
N LEU A 3 -20.39 5.80 2.15
CA LEU A 3 -19.49 6.32 1.12
C LEU A 3 -18.05 6.17 1.59
N ASN A 4 -17.43 5.04 1.25
CA ASN A 4 -16.02 4.81 1.52
C ASN A 4 -15.20 5.42 0.38
N SER A 5 -14.76 6.66 0.55
CA SER A 5 -14.13 7.46 -0.51
C SER A 5 -12.71 6.97 -0.81
N PHE A 6 -12.58 5.90 -1.58
CA PHE A 6 -11.30 5.33 -2.01
C PHE A 6 -10.87 5.82 -3.39
N VAL A 7 -9.56 6.00 -3.55
CA VAL A 7 -8.90 6.43 -4.78
C VAL A 7 -7.93 5.34 -5.22
N LEU A 8 -8.08 4.86 -6.46
CA LEU A 8 -7.12 3.97 -7.11
C LEU A 8 -5.78 4.70 -7.30
N VAL A 9 -4.65 4.13 -6.92
CA VAL A 9 -3.34 4.81 -7.01
C VAL A 9 -2.60 4.43 -8.30
N ASN A 10 -2.83 3.23 -8.83
CA ASN A 10 -2.19 2.75 -10.06
C ASN A 10 -2.33 3.77 -11.20
N GLY A 11 -1.24 4.05 -11.88
CA GLY A 11 -1.16 5.00 -12.99
C GLY A 11 -1.14 6.48 -12.59
N ARG A 12 -1.21 6.81 -11.29
CA ARG A 12 -1.38 8.19 -10.80
C ARG A 12 -0.14 8.77 -10.11
N THR A 13 0.96 8.02 -10.08
CA THR A 13 2.24 8.48 -9.52
C THR A 13 3.34 8.48 -10.58
N LEU A 14 4.45 9.16 -10.32
CA LEU A 14 5.51 9.36 -11.32
C LEU A 14 6.10 8.04 -11.81
N ARG A 15 6.32 7.06 -10.92
CA ARG A 15 6.95 5.78 -11.28
C ARG A 15 5.97 4.72 -11.77
N ASP A 16 4.67 4.97 -11.74
CA ASP A 16 3.67 4.06 -12.29
C ASP A 16 2.82 4.67 -13.42
N THR A 17 3.04 5.91 -13.85
CA THR A 17 2.23 6.49 -14.96
C THR A 17 2.62 5.85 -16.32
N PRO A 18 1.66 5.36 -17.14
CA PRO A 18 0.20 5.41 -16.97
C PRO A 18 -0.44 4.21 -16.25
N SER A 19 0.31 3.13 -16.04
CA SER A 19 0.12 2.01 -15.10
C SER A 19 0.98 0.87 -15.64
N GLN A 20 1.91 0.35 -14.84
CA GLN A 20 2.75 -0.78 -15.24
C GLN A 20 2.00 -2.11 -15.02
N PHE A 21 2.23 -3.08 -15.90
CA PHE A 21 1.64 -4.41 -15.75
C PHE A 21 2.14 -5.06 -14.47
N THR A 22 1.22 -5.62 -13.70
CA THR A 22 1.53 -6.36 -12.47
C THR A 22 1.46 -7.86 -12.69
N TYR A 23 0.96 -8.29 -13.85
CA TYR A 23 0.84 -9.68 -14.25
C TYR A 23 1.29 -9.85 -15.70
N VAL A 24 2.11 -10.87 -15.96
CA VAL A 24 2.56 -11.28 -17.30
C VAL A 24 2.59 -12.79 -17.43
N SER A 25 1.91 -13.29 -18.45
CA SER A 25 1.90 -14.70 -18.83
C SER A 25 1.98 -14.87 -20.34
N PRO A 26 2.15 -16.11 -20.86
CA PRO A 26 2.12 -16.37 -22.29
C PRO A 26 0.80 -15.94 -22.98
N GLN A 27 -0.29 -15.79 -22.21
CA GLN A 27 -1.60 -15.38 -22.72
C GLN A 27 -1.78 -13.86 -22.79
N GLY A 28 -0.91 -13.09 -22.14
CA GLY A 28 -0.95 -11.64 -22.14
C GLY A 28 -0.48 -11.01 -20.85
N GLN A 29 -0.75 -9.72 -20.71
CA GLN A 29 -0.31 -8.89 -19.61
C GLN A 29 -1.44 -7.99 -19.14
N SER A 30 -1.53 -7.76 -17.82
CA SER A 30 -2.61 -6.98 -17.23
C SER A 30 -2.18 -6.28 -15.94
N VAL A 31 -2.94 -5.26 -15.54
CA VAL A 31 -2.82 -4.59 -14.25
C VAL A 31 -3.94 -5.13 -13.37
N VAL A 32 -3.62 -6.13 -12.55
CA VAL A 32 -4.61 -6.84 -11.72
C VAL A 32 -4.34 -6.69 -10.22
N ASP A 33 -3.13 -6.24 -9.87
CA ASP A 33 -2.74 -5.94 -8.49
C ASP A 33 -2.94 -4.45 -8.23
N LEU A 34 -4.11 -4.13 -7.68
CA LEU A 34 -4.59 -2.75 -7.53
C LEU A 34 -4.33 -2.22 -6.11
N VAL A 35 -3.84 -0.99 -6.04
CA VAL A 35 -3.63 -0.24 -4.81
C VAL A 35 -4.71 0.81 -4.67
N TRP A 36 -5.44 0.78 -3.56
CA TRP A 36 -6.45 1.76 -3.21
C TRP A 36 -6.06 2.46 -1.92
N ILE A 37 -6.24 3.78 -1.88
CA ILE A 37 -6.05 4.59 -0.67
C ILE A 37 -7.31 5.37 -0.35
N ASP A 38 -7.60 5.55 0.93
CA ASP A 38 -8.64 6.48 1.34
C ASP A 38 -8.29 7.91 0.90
N SER A 39 -9.31 8.65 0.46
CA SER A 39 -9.17 10.00 -0.08
C SER A 39 -8.56 10.99 0.91
N LEU A 40 -8.75 10.81 2.23
CA LEU A 40 -8.17 11.70 3.24
C LEU A 40 -6.66 11.52 3.35
N HIS A 41 -6.14 10.36 2.95
CA HIS A 41 -4.73 10.00 3.05
C HIS A 41 -4.00 10.04 1.69
N LEU A 42 -4.68 10.43 0.61
CA LEU A 42 -4.09 10.48 -0.73
C LEU A 42 -2.82 11.34 -0.78
N ALA A 43 -2.78 12.43 -0.03
CA ALA A 43 -1.62 13.33 0.05
C ALA A 43 -0.37 12.67 0.69
N GLU A 44 -0.56 11.56 1.42
CA GLU A 44 0.54 10.80 2.01
C GLU A 44 1.18 9.84 1.01
N VAL A 45 0.56 9.59 -0.16
CA VAL A 45 1.18 8.80 -1.24
C VAL A 45 2.30 9.61 -1.87
N ARG A 46 3.53 9.11 -1.74
CA ARG A 46 4.70 9.67 -2.41
C ARG A 46 4.85 9.11 -3.81
N ASP A 47 4.78 7.78 -3.95
CA ASP A 47 4.95 7.11 -5.23
C ASP A 47 4.42 5.67 -5.17
N LEU A 48 4.18 5.10 -6.34
CA LEU A 48 3.89 3.69 -6.56
C LEU A 48 4.84 3.17 -7.63
N GLU A 49 5.35 1.97 -7.45
CA GLU A 49 6.24 1.31 -8.40
C GLU A 49 5.90 -0.18 -8.50
N VAL A 50 5.95 -0.71 -9.72
CA VAL A 50 5.99 -2.16 -9.96
C VAL A 50 7.45 -2.59 -10.08
N LEU A 51 7.85 -3.61 -9.33
CA LEU A 51 9.21 -4.13 -9.34
C LEU A 51 9.35 -5.24 -10.39
N ASP A 52 10.13 -4.97 -11.42
CA ASP A 52 10.57 -5.98 -12.38
C ASP A 52 11.72 -6.81 -11.77
N ILE A 53 11.35 -7.81 -10.98
CA ILE A 53 12.28 -8.77 -10.38
C ILE A 53 11.97 -10.19 -10.81
N VAL A 54 13.02 -11.01 -10.98
CA VAL A 54 12.86 -12.44 -11.25
C VAL A 54 12.47 -13.15 -9.95
N SER A 55 11.18 -13.28 -9.71
CA SER A 55 10.60 -13.94 -8.52
C SER A 55 10.22 -15.41 -8.77
N GLY A 56 10.05 -15.81 -10.03
CA GLY A 56 9.45 -17.09 -10.41
C GLY A 56 7.92 -17.09 -10.40
N SER A 57 7.29 -15.95 -10.07
CA SER A 57 5.86 -15.70 -10.20
C SER A 57 5.54 -15.05 -11.56
N ASP A 58 4.31 -15.23 -12.04
CA ASP A 58 3.73 -14.46 -13.15
C ASP A 58 3.21 -13.08 -12.70
N HIS A 59 3.32 -12.76 -11.41
CA HIS A 59 3.05 -11.44 -10.84
C HIS A 59 4.32 -10.69 -10.43
N PHE A 60 4.33 -9.39 -10.72
CA PHE A 60 5.34 -8.44 -10.26
C PHE A 60 4.91 -7.78 -8.94
N PRO A 61 5.80 -7.66 -7.94
CA PRO A 61 5.49 -6.96 -6.71
C PRO A 61 5.16 -5.48 -6.94
N VAL A 62 4.21 -4.96 -6.16
CA VAL A 62 3.85 -3.54 -6.14
C VAL A 62 4.31 -2.90 -4.83
N ILE A 63 5.00 -1.77 -4.93
CA ILE A 63 5.46 -0.98 -3.79
C ILE A 63 4.76 0.37 -3.77
N VAL A 64 4.24 0.74 -2.60
CA VAL A 64 3.73 2.09 -2.33
C VAL A 64 4.65 2.77 -1.34
N SER A 65 5.19 3.92 -1.73
CA SER A 65 5.96 4.80 -0.86
C SER A 65 5.03 5.83 -0.23
N LEU A 66 5.09 5.99 1.09
CA LEU A 66 4.31 6.97 1.83
C LEU A 66 5.21 8.04 2.47
N ASN A 67 4.73 9.27 2.60
CA ASN A 67 5.36 10.35 3.35
C ASN A 67 5.06 10.25 4.86
N CYS A 68 5.28 9.08 5.48
CA CYS A 68 4.99 8.92 6.91
C CYS A 68 6.15 9.33 7.82
N VAL A 69 5.83 9.97 8.95
CA VAL A 69 6.73 10.08 10.09
C VAL A 69 6.41 8.91 11.03
N ILE A 70 7.30 7.92 11.10
CA ILE A 70 7.16 6.82 12.06
C ILE A 70 7.52 7.39 13.44
N VAL A 71 6.51 7.72 14.24
CA VAL A 71 6.72 8.06 15.65
C VAL A 71 6.88 6.76 16.42
N SER A 72 8.12 6.37 16.68
CA SER A 72 8.41 5.25 17.58
C SER A 72 8.17 5.71 19.02
N ASP A 73 6.98 5.46 19.56
CA ASP A 73 6.71 5.65 20.99
C ASP A 73 7.53 4.64 21.81
N THR A 74 8.70 5.08 22.29
CA THR A 74 9.54 4.32 23.23
C THR A 74 9.22 4.61 24.70
N SER A 75 8.14 5.35 25.02
CA SER A 75 7.80 5.64 26.42
C SER A 75 6.31 5.45 26.79
N SER A 76 6.10 4.42 27.61
CA SER A 76 4.97 4.15 28.53
C SER A 76 3.67 3.53 27.99
N PRO A 77 3.01 2.64 28.78
CA PRO A 77 1.75 2.00 28.41
C PRO A 77 0.60 3.02 28.57
N ARG A 78 0.30 3.78 27.53
CA ARG A 78 -0.92 4.58 27.48
C ARG A 78 -2.04 3.76 26.86
N ASN A 79 -3.20 3.81 27.51
CA ASN A 79 -4.44 3.12 27.14
C ASN A 79 -4.65 3.09 25.62
N TYR A 80 -4.54 1.90 25.05
CA TYR A 80 -4.89 1.60 23.67
C TYR A 80 -6.38 1.85 23.49
N ASP A 81 -6.76 2.89 22.74
CA ASP A 81 -8.15 3.06 22.27
C ASP A 81 -8.37 2.05 21.12
N PRO A 82 -9.25 1.04 21.27
CA PRO A 82 -9.45 0.02 20.26
C PRO A 82 -10.07 0.54 18.95
N LYS A 83 -10.41 1.83 18.85
CA LYS A 83 -10.99 2.44 17.64
C LYS A 83 -9.96 2.97 16.64
N SER A 84 -8.66 3.04 16.97
CA SER A 84 -7.59 3.35 16.01
C SER A 84 -6.96 2.06 15.47
N SER A 85 -7.72 1.34 14.64
CA SER A 85 -7.28 0.05 14.09
C SER A 85 -6.25 0.22 12.97
N VAL A 86 -5.00 0.55 13.34
CA VAL A 86 -3.85 0.24 12.48
C VAL A 86 -3.68 -1.28 12.46
N LYS A 87 -4.21 -1.93 11.43
CA LYS A 87 -3.86 -3.32 11.11
C LYS A 87 -2.71 -3.32 10.10
N VAL A 88 -1.49 -3.41 10.61
CA VAL A 88 -0.35 -3.83 9.78
C VAL A 88 -0.51 -5.33 9.56
N ILE A 89 -1.00 -5.72 8.38
CA ILE A 89 -0.91 -7.12 7.93
C ILE A 89 0.45 -7.28 7.26
N ALA A 90 1.50 -7.47 8.05
CA ALA A 90 2.75 -8.01 7.53
C ALA A 90 2.52 -9.50 7.27
N ARG A 91 2.58 -9.93 6.00
CA ARG A 91 2.59 -11.35 5.66
C ARG A 91 3.99 -11.94 5.84
N ASP A 92 3.95 -13.20 6.21
CA ASP A 92 5.03 -14.12 6.53
C ASP A 92 6.16 -14.09 5.50
N LYS A 93 7.42 -14.03 5.98
CA LYS A 93 8.63 -13.99 5.12
C LYS A 93 8.84 -15.28 4.34
N ASP A 94 8.16 -16.37 4.72
CA ASP A 94 8.35 -17.70 4.14
C ASP A 94 7.32 -18.04 3.04
N LYS A 95 6.43 -17.11 2.67
CA LYS A 95 5.49 -17.29 1.55
C LYS A 95 5.68 -16.20 0.51
N ALA A 96 6.21 -16.59 -0.65
CA ALA A 96 6.66 -15.74 -1.74
C ALA A 96 5.52 -15.07 -2.55
N ASP A 97 4.64 -14.31 -1.89
CA ASP A 97 3.62 -13.48 -2.53
C ASP A 97 3.59 -12.09 -1.86
N VAL A 98 4.40 -11.15 -2.34
CA VAL A 98 4.57 -9.83 -1.73
C VAL A 98 3.45 -8.88 -2.16
N PHE A 99 2.52 -8.61 -1.24
CA PHE A 99 1.55 -7.50 -1.31
C PHE A 99 1.89 -6.49 -0.22
N ILE A 100 2.28 -5.27 -0.58
CA ILE A 100 2.54 -4.19 0.39
C ILE A 100 1.32 -3.26 0.43
N ILE A 101 0.50 -3.41 1.47
CA ILE A 101 -0.52 -2.43 1.85
C ILE A 101 0.03 -1.65 3.05
N ALA A 102 0.44 -0.40 2.82
CA ALA A 102 0.89 0.49 3.88
C ALA A 102 -0.25 1.44 4.31
N TYR A 103 -0.54 1.48 5.61
CA TYR A 103 -1.45 2.46 6.21
C TYR A 103 -0.61 3.44 7.05
N CYS A 104 -0.81 4.75 6.85
CA CYS A 104 -0.23 5.80 7.69
C CYS A 104 -1.36 6.48 8.47
N PHE A 105 -1.26 6.52 9.81
CA PHE A 105 -2.21 7.21 10.68
C PHE A 105 -1.55 8.44 11.31
N ARG A 106 -2.27 9.57 11.37
CA ARG A 106 -1.94 10.66 12.30
C ARG A 106 -2.92 10.61 13.47
N PRO A 107 -2.47 10.71 14.73
CA PRO A 107 -3.38 10.90 15.85
C PRO A 107 -4.15 12.21 15.67
N ASN A 108 -5.46 12.16 15.87
CA ASN A 108 -6.32 13.34 15.92
C ASN A 108 -5.72 14.36 16.91
N MET A 109 -5.18 15.47 16.41
CA MET A 109 -5.00 16.66 17.22
C MET A 109 -6.35 17.37 17.29
N TYR A 110 -6.99 17.26 18.45
CA TYR A 110 -8.06 18.16 18.85
C TYR A 110 -7.51 19.57 19.10
#